data_AF-A0A0D2J1V8-F1
#
_entry.id   AF-A0A0D2J1V8-F1
#
_cell.length_a   1.000
_cell.length_b   1.000
_cell.length_c   1.000
_cell.angle_alpha   90.00
_cell.angle_beta   90.00
_cell.angle_gamma   90.00
#
_symmetry.space_group_name_H-M   'P 1'
#
loop_
_entity.id
_entity.type
_entity.pdbx_description
1 polymer ?
#
loop_
_entity_poly.entity_id
_entity_poly.type
_entity_poly.pdbx_seq_one_letter_code
_entity_poly.pdbx_strand_id
1 'polypeptide(L)'
;MLPGLLKAAKGRRVSAALLTAARGYASKEVRFGIECREAVLGGVNKLADAVQVTLGPKGRNVMIEQPYGGPKITKDGVTVAKAIELKDRFENMGASLVKQVASATNDVAGDGGD
;
A
#
# COMPACT_ATOMS: atom_id res chain seq x y z
N MET A 1 54.61 13.35 -43.25
CA MET A 1 53.53 14.02 -44.01
C MET A 1 52.19 13.50 -43.48
N LEU A 2 51.47 14.34 -42.72
CA LEU A 2 50.05 14.18 -42.33
C LEU A 2 49.14 14.20 -43.59
N PRO A 3 47.80 13.94 -43.54
CA PRO A 3 46.92 13.44 -42.47
C PRO A 3 45.90 12.35 -42.95
N GLY A 4 45.12 11.74 -42.04
CA GLY A 4 44.03 10.85 -42.43
C GLY A 4 43.00 10.52 -41.35
N LEU A 5 42.00 11.41 -41.22
CA LEU A 5 40.63 11.14 -40.75
C LEU A 5 40.39 10.79 -39.26
N LEU A 6 40.47 11.80 -38.39
CA LEU A 6 39.72 11.81 -37.13
C LEU A 6 38.25 12.15 -37.44
N LYS A 7 37.35 11.15 -37.42
CA LYS A 7 35.90 11.37 -37.53
C LYS A 7 35.37 12.02 -36.26
N ALA A 8 34.71 13.15 -36.43
CA ALA A 8 34.04 13.92 -35.38
C ALA A 8 33.01 13.09 -34.60
N ALA A 9 33.16 13.04 -33.27
CA ALA A 9 32.13 12.58 -32.35
C ALA A 9 31.00 13.63 -32.32
N LYS A 10 29.89 13.33 -33.00
CA LYS A 10 28.68 14.16 -32.99
C LYS A 10 27.97 13.96 -31.66
N GLY A 11 28.17 14.88 -30.72
CA GLY A 11 27.42 14.96 -29.46
C GLY A 11 25.91 15.00 -29.75
N ARG A 12 25.22 13.92 -29.42
CA ARG A 12 23.76 13.83 -29.53
C ARG A 12 23.17 14.62 -28.37
N ARG A 13 22.87 15.90 -28.62
CA ARG A 13 22.07 16.73 -27.71
C ARG A 13 20.75 16.00 -27.46
N VAL A 14 20.60 15.44 -26.27
CA VAL A 14 19.34 14.87 -25.83
C VAL A 14 18.41 16.06 -25.66
N SER A 15 17.42 16.18 -26.55
CA SER A 15 16.44 17.25 -26.50
C SER A 15 15.73 17.22 -25.15
N ALA A 16 15.71 18.34 -24.44
CA ALA A 16 14.96 18.52 -23.19
C ALA A 16 13.46 18.20 -23.37
N ALA A 17 12.95 18.18 -24.59
CA ALA A 17 11.58 17.77 -24.91
C ALA A 17 11.29 16.29 -24.58
N LEU A 18 12.30 15.40 -24.60
CA LEU A 18 12.09 13.99 -24.24
C LEU A 18 11.89 13.79 -22.74
N LEU A 19 12.52 14.64 -21.91
CA LEU A 19 12.37 14.58 -20.45
C LEU A 19 10.98 15.05 -19.99
N THR A 20 10.34 15.95 -20.74
CA THR A 20 9.04 16.54 -20.36
C THR A 20 7.82 15.72 -20.82
N ALA A 21 7.98 14.86 -21.84
CA ALA A 21 6.88 14.05 -22.38
C ALA A 21 6.57 12.79 -21.55
N ALA A 22 7.44 12.42 -20.61
CA ALA A 22 7.23 11.33 -19.66
C ALA A 22 6.79 11.85 -18.28
N ARG A 23 5.85 12.80 -18.24
CA ARG A 23 4.93 12.89 -17.10
C ARG A 23 4.15 11.58 -17.08
N GLY A 24 4.74 10.55 -16.47
CA GLY A 24 4.22 9.21 -16.38
C GLY A 24 2.92 9.20 -15.61
N TYR A 25 1.81 9.42 -16.30
CA TYR A 25 0.54 8.93 -15.82
C TYR A 25 0.61 7.41 -15.93
N ALA A 26 0.83 6.75 -14.80
CA ALA A 26 0.61 5.31 -14.70
C ALA A 26 -0.83 5.04 -15.19
N SER A 27 -0.97 4.09 -16.12
CA SER A 27 -2.29 3.67 -16.58
C SER A 27 -3.12 3.21 -15.39
N LYS A 28 -4.36 3.73 -15.30
CA LYS A 28 -5.30 3.37 -14.24
C LYS A 28 -6.13 2.19 -14.72
N GLU A 29 -6.15 1.13 -13.93
CA GLU A 29 -7.07 0.02 -14.12
C GLU A 29 -8.43 0.39 -13.50
N VAL A 30 -9.51 0.14 -14.23
CA VAL A 30 -10.88 0.43 -13.77
C VAL A 30 -11.71 -0.83 -13.89
N ARG A 31 -12.33 -1.25 -12.78
CA ARG A 31 -13.23 -2.40 -12.71
C ARG A 31 -14.61 -1.95 -12.23
N PHE A 32 -15.66 -2.58 -12.77
CA PHE A 32 -17.05 -2.25 -12.48
C PHE A 32 -17.86 -3.49 -12.11
N GLY A 33 -19.04 -3.27 -11.54
CA GLY A 33 -19.99 -4.34 -11.27
C GLY A 33 -19.62 -5.22 -10.07
N ILE A 34 -20.04 -6.48 -10.14
CA ILE A 34 -19.96 -7.44 -9.04
C ILE A 34 -18.51 -7.83 -8.75
N GLU A 35 -17.71 -8.08 -9.79
CA GLU A 35 -16.30 -8.49 -9.66
C GLU A 35 -15.47 -7.48 -8.87
N CYS A 36 -15.73 -6.18 -9.05
CA CYS A 36 -15.06 -5.12 -8.29
C CYS A 36 -15.46 -5.17 -6.80
N ARG A 37 -16.75 -5.40 -6.51
CA ARG A 37 -17.25 -5.51 -5.13
C ARG A 37 -16.71 -6.76 -4.43
N GLU A 38 -16.63 -7.87 -5.14
CA GLU A 38 -16.07 -9.13 -4.61
C GLU A 38 -14.58 -8.98 -4.28
N ALA A 39 -13.80 -8.31 -5.14
CA ALA A 39 -12.40 -8.00 -4.85
C ALA A 39 -12.27 -7.11 -3.61
N VAL A 40 -13.05 -6.03 -3.51
CA VAL A 40 -13.05 -5.15 -2.34
C VAL A 40 -13.45 -5.90 -1.07
N LEU A 41 -14.51 -6.71 -1.14
CA LEU A 41 -15.03 -7.51 -0.03
C LEU A 41 -14.01 -8.58 0.41
N GLY A 42 -13.31 -9.21 -0.53
CA GLY A 42 -12.22 -10.14 -0.24
C GLY A 42 -11.11 -9.47 0.58
N GLY A 43 -10.75 -8.24 0.26
CA GLY A 43 -9.78 -7.47 1.04
C GLY A 43 -10.27 -7.10 2.44
N VAL A 44 -11.53 -6.68 2.56
CA VAL A 44 -12.18 -6.40 3.85
C VAL A 44 -12.20 -7.63 4.74
N ASN A 45 -12.60 -8.79 4.20
CA ASN A 45 -12.68 -10.04 4.95
C ASN A 45 -11.31 -10.48 5.45
N LYS A 46 -10.25 -10.42 4.62
CA LYS A 46 -8.89 -10.75 5.05
C LYS A 46 -8.42 -9.91 6.22
N LEU A 47 -8.75 -8.61 6.22
CA LEU A 47 -8.43 -7.72 7.33
C LEU A 47 -9.27 -8.05 8.57
N ALA A 48 -10.58 -8.23 8.40
CA ALA A 48 -11.49 -8.57 9.50
C ALA A 48 -11.10 -9.90 10.16
N ASP A 49 -10.74 -10.90 9.36
CA ASP A 49 -10.35 -12.22 9.84
C ASP A 49 -9.08 -12.18 10.70
N ALA A 50 -8.15 -11.30 10.36
CA ALA A 50 -6.92 -11.10 11.13
C ALA A 50 -7.15 -10.30 12.42
N VAL A 51 -8.11 -9.36 12.44
CA VAL A 51 -8.39 -8.52 13.61
C VAL A 51 -9.36 -9.21 14.58
N GLN A 52 -10.33 -9.99 14.09
CA GLN A 52 -11.35 -10.62 14.95
C GLN A 52 -10.74 -11.55 16.00
N VAL A 53 -9.60 -12.17 15.70
CA VAL A 53 -8.94 -13.10 16.64
C VAL A 53 -8.43 -12.39 17.89
N THR A 54 -8.23 -11.07 17.84
CA THR A 54 -7.76 -10.28 18.98
C THR A 54 -8.88 -9.69 19.82
N LEU A 55 -10.16 -9.84 19.41
CA LEU A 55 -11.29 -9.26 20.10
C LEU A 55 -11.63 -9.98 21.42
N GLY A 56 -11.99 -9.18 22.43
CA GLY A 56 -12.49 -9.66 23.72
C GLY A 56 -11.41 -10.15 24.70
N PRO A 57 -11.80 -10.47 25.94
CA PRO A 57 -10.86 -10.86 27.01
C PRO A 57 -10.13 -12.18 26.74
N LYS A 58 -10.67 -13.02 25.83
CA LYS A 58 -10.07 -14.28 25.38
C LYS A 58 -9.40 -14.18 23.99
N GLY A 59 -9.11 -12.96 23.53
CA GLY A 59 -8.41 -12.72 22.28
C GLY A 59 -7.04 -13.40 22.24
N ARG A 60 -6.72 -13.94 21.06
CA ARG A 60 -5.45 -14.62 20.74
C ARG A 60 -4.39 -13.62 20.31
N ASN A 61 -3.14 -14.05 20.40
CA ASN A 61 -2.00 -13.26 19.95
C ASN A 61 -1.88 -13.34 18.42
N VAL A 62 -1.57 -12.21 17.80
CA VAL A 62 -1.16 -12.13 16.40
C VAL A 62 0.32 -11.78 16.35
N MET A 63 1.04 -12.48 15.48
CA MET A 63 2.46 -12.28 15.24
C MET A 63 2.64 -11.47 13.95
N ILE A 64 3.38 -10.38 14.03
CA ILE A 64 3.59 -9.43 12.95
C ILE A 64 5.08 -9.39 12.64
N GLU A 65 5.43 -9.58 11.37
CA GLU A 65 6.78 -9.40 10.88
C GLU A 65 7.17 -7.91 10.92
N GLN A 66 8.39 -7.63 11.37
CA GLN A 66 8.96 -6.28 11.38
C GLN A 66 10.18 -6.24 10.47
N PRO A 67 10.45 -5.11 9.79
CA PRO A 67 11.58 -5.00 8.86
C PRO A 67 12.94 -5.10 9.56
N TYR A 68 13.00 -4.85 10.87
CA TYR A 68 14.22 -4.94 11.66
C TYR A 68 13.91 -5.55 13.03
N GLY A 69 14.82 -6.41 13.52
CA GLY A 69 14.71 -7.03 14.83
C GLY A 69 13.84 -8.28 14.84
N GLY A 70 13.15 -8.51 15.96
CA GLY A 70 12.30 -9.68 16.17
C GLY A 70 10.84 -9.44 15.77
N PRO A 71 10.07 -10.53 15.59
CA PRO A 71 8.64 -10.44 15.29
C PRO A 71 7.86 -9.83 16.47
N LYS A 72 6.92 -8.92 16.18
CA LYS A 72 6.06 -8.29 17.19
C LYS A 72 4.84 -9.15 17.46
N ILE A 73 4.67 -9.56 18.72
CA ILE A 73 3.47 -10.29 19.17
C ILE A 73 2.54 -9.30 19.85
N THR A 74 1.29 -9.18 19.38
CA THR A 74 0.31 -8.24 19.92
C THR A 74 -1.10 -8.83 20.02
N LYS A 75 -1.89 -8.28 20.94
CA LYS A 75 -3.35 -8.47 21.03
C LYS A 75 -4.13 -7.20 20.66
N ASP A 76 -3.44 -6.14 20.25
CA ASP A 76 -4.10 -4.92 19.82
C ASP A 76 -4.55 -5.05 18.36
N GLY A 77 -5.87 -5.09 18.16
CA GLY A 77 -6.49 -5.16 16.84
C GLY A 77 -6.17 -3.95 15.95
N VAL A 78 -5.96 -2.77 16.54
CA VAL A 78 -5.62 -1.56 15.79
C VAL A 78 -4.21 -1.67 15.20
N THR A 79 -3.25 -2.13 15.99
CA THR A 79 -1.89 -2.42 15.50
C THR A 79 -1.89 -3.51 14.43
N VAL A 80 -2.68 -4.57 14.60
CA VAL A 80 -2.81 -5.64 13.59
C VAL A 80 -3.36 -5.08 12.28
N ALA A 81 -4.45 -4.30 12.32
CA ALA A 81 -5.03 -3.68 11.14
C ALA A 81 -4.01 -2.80 10.39
N LYS A 82 -3.20 -2.01 11.12
CA LYS A 82 -2.18 -1.15 10.51
C LYS A 82 -1.13 -1.94 9.73
N ALA A 83 -0.73 -3.12 10.21
CA ALA A 83 0.32 -3.94 9.60
C ALA A 83 -0.09 -4.72 8.34
N ILE A 84 -1.39 -4.90 8.07
CA ILE A 84 -1.86 -5.76 6.97
C ILE A 84 -1.83 -5.02 5.63
N GLU A 85 -0.94 -5.37 4.71
CA GLU A 85 -0.97 -4.87 3.33
C GLU A 85 -1.23 -6.01 2.36
N LEU A 86 -2.16 -5.79 1.42
CA LEU A 86 -2.54 -6.79 0.43
C LEU A 86 -1.86 -6.49 -0.91
N LYS A 87 -1.45 -7.56 -1.61
CA LYS A 87 -0.76 -7.45 -2.91
C LYS A 87 -1.69 -6.93 -4.01
N ASP A 88 -2.95 -7.35 -3.99
CA ASP A 88 -3.95 -6.89 -4.95
C ASP A 88 -4.42 -5.47 -4.61
N ARG A 89 -4.48 -4.60 -5.61
CA ARG A 89 -4.80 -3.17 -5.40
C ARG A 89 -6.25 -2.95 -4.99
N PHE A 90 -7.20 -3.73 -5.52
CA PHE A 90 -8.62 -3.58 -5.23
C PHE A 90 -8.96 -4.13 -3.86
N GLU A 91 -8.40 -5.28 -3.50
CA GLU A 91 -8.48 -5.82 -2.14
C GLU A 91 -7.85 -4.86 -1.13
N ASN A 92 -6.63 -4.36 -1.42
CA ASN A 92 -5.93 -3.43 -0.54
C ASN A 92 -6.69 -2.11 -0.36
N MET A 93 -7.38 -1.65 -1.41
CA MET A 93 -8.25 -0.48 -1.32
C MET A 93 -9.40 -0.72 -0.33
N GLY A 94 -10.07 -1.88 -0.42
CA GLY A 94 -11.12 -2.27 0.53
C GLY A 94 -10.61 -2.33 1.97
N ALA A 95 -9.48 -3.02 2.18
CA ALA A 95 -8.84 -3.08 3.50
C ALA A 95 -8.47 -1.69 4.03
N SER A 96 -7.90 -0.83 3.19
CA SER A 96 -7.46 0.52 3.58
C SER A 96 -8.63 1.42 3.99
N LEU A 97 -9.78 1.30 3.32
CA LEU A 97 -10.99 2.03 3.69
C LEU A 97 -11.44 1.66 5.12
N VAL A 98 -11.46 0.36 5.44
CA VAL A 98 -11.85 -0.10 6.77
C VAL A 98 -10.84 0.33 7.83
N LYS A 99 -9.54 0.30 7.52
CA LYS A 99 -8.50 0.84 8.43
C LYS A 99 -8.72 2.32 8.74
N GLN A 100 -9.07 3.13 7.74
CA GLN A 100 -9.32 4.56 7.94
C GLN A 100 -10.50 4.80 8.86
N VAL A 101 -11.62 4.09 8.66
CA VAL A 101 -12.80 4.19 9.52
C VAL A 101 -12.49 3.73 10.95
N ALA A 102 -11.75 2.62 11.09
CA ALA A 102 -11.33 2.12 12.39
C ALA A 102 -10.37 3.08 13.11
N SER A 103 -9.44 3.71 12.38
CA SER A 103 -8.54 4.72 12.94
C SER A 103 -9.31 5.95 13.41
N ALA A 104 -10.23 6.47 12.60
CA ALA A 104 -11.06 7.61 13.00
C ALA A 104 -11.92 7.30 14.24
N THR A 105 -12.41 6.07 14.37
CA THR A 105 -13.15 5.65 15.57
C THR A 105 -12.24 5.59 16.79
N ASN A 106 -11.01 5.09 16.63
CA ASN A 106 -10.01 5.08 17.70
C ASN A 106 -9.58 6.50 18.08
N ASP A 107 -9.52 7.43 17.14
CA ASP A 107 -9.17 8.83 17.43
C ASP A 107 -10.32 9.50 18.21
N VAL A 108 -11.58 9.29 17.85
CA VAL A 108 -12.75 9.81 18.59
C VAL A 108 -12.92 9.16 19.97
N ALA A 109 -12.69 7.86 20.09
CA ALA A 109 -12.87 7.13 21.35
C ALA A 109 -11.61 7.17 22.24
N GLY A 110 -10.45 7.46 21.66
CA GLY A 110 -9.14 7.47 22.33
C GLY A 110 -8.64 8.86 22.67
N ASP A 111 -9.24 9.92 22.12
CA ASP A 111 -9.11 11.27 22.65
C ASP A 111 -9.98 11.37 23.92
N GLY A 112 -9.36 11.05 25.05
CA GLY A 112 -9.91 11.40 26.34
C GLY A 112 -9.77 12.90 26.54
N GLY A 113 -10.80 13.67 26.21
CA GLY A 113 -10.88 15.06 26.66
C GLY A 113 -11.75 16.01 25.83
N ASP A 114 -13.06 15.83 25.87
CA ASP A 114 -14.01 16.96 26.01
C ASP A 114 -15.18 16.52 26.91
#